data_AF-A0A5Q0GW91-F1
#
_entry.id   AF-A0A5Q0GW91-F1
#
_cell.length_a   1.000
_cell.length_b   1.000
_cell.length_c   1.000
_cell.angle_alpha   90.00
_cell.angle_beta   90.00
_cell.angle_gamma   90.00
#
_symmetry.space_group_name_H-M   'P 1'
#
loop_
_entity.id
_entity.type
_entity.pdbx_description
1 polymer ?
#
loop_
_entity_poly.entity_id
_entity_poly.type
_entity_poly.pdbx_seq_one_letter_code
_entity_poly.pdbx_strand_id
1 'polypeptide(L)'
;MPESADPVPQRRFSLSRSQLMWATLGVVVAIVIAALAFSNLREVYNSQKDFVVGLLASLAGVCFTRAFSRTNEDAALDLIRRAPPGPVGEALDDVVRRRLDRDGVFEGIALLERNVEAAQDRLSEYYHAQSQVLDFYRHAPLLRVVVSDLDKVFANAVTLRRALSGTGGPERYRLDPEERQKLIGIRRDLRESVGRKNTAYEALARTDAVGPEAWDVFAVMTGDVLKAEIALEGLLCDHVRFPPEETLRSTVDYLDAARRRAEEFRAAIGEENSPMVFDIMLADLSSAIDALRRVDLPDADSPRRGRSRSR
;
A
#
# COMPACT_ATOMS: atom_id res chain seq x y z
N MET A 1 -63.19 -4.16 20.46
CA MET A 1 -62.54 -3.79 21.73
C MET A 1 -61.30 -4.66 21.86
N PRO A 2 -60.12 -4.08 22.09
CA PRO A 2 -59.40 -3.32 21.08
C PRO A 2 -57.94 -3.81 20.93
N GLU A 3 -57.30 -3.54 19.80
CA GLU A 3 -55.87 -3.23 19.82
C GLU A 3 -55.68 -1.96 18.99
N SER A 4 -55.57 -0.87 19.73
CA SER A 4 -55.34 0.48 19.26
C SER A 4 -54.02 0.53 18.52
N ALA A 5 -54.05 0.95 17.25
CA ALA A 5 -52.87 1.46 16.58
C ALA A 5 -52.37 2.68 17.37
N ASP A 6 -51.26 2.50 18.08
CA ASP A 6 -50.58 3.62 18.74
C ASP A 6 -50.21 4.67 17.68
N PRO A 7 -50.60 5.94 17.86
CA PRO A 7 -50.14 6.99 16.98
C PRO A 7 -48.63 7.18 17.19
N VAL A 8 -47.86 7.02 16.11
CA VAL A 8 -46.43 7.37 16.05
C VAL A 8 -46.27 8.78 16.62
N PRO A 9 -45.45 8.98 17.65
CA PRO A 9 -45.27 10.30 18.25
C PRO A 9 -44.69 11.23 17.18
N GLN A 10 -45.48 12.21 16.74
CA GLN A 10 -45.00 13.33 15.95
C GLN A 10 -43.91 14.02 16.77
N ARG A 11 -42.63 13.77 16.41
CA ARG A 11 -41.49 14.49 16.95
C ARG A 11 -41.71 15.97 16.65
N ARG A 12 -42.12 16.72 17.68
CA ARG A 12 -42.16 18.18 17.64
C ARG A 12 -40.77 18.66 17.23
N PHE A 13 -40.70 19.42 16.15
CA PHE A 13 -39.49 20.12 15.70
C PHE A 13 -38.99 21.01 16.83
N SER A 14 -38.09 20.51 17.67
CA SER A 14 -37.38 21.34 18.63
C SER A 14 -36.15 21.93 17.93
N LEU A 15 -36.29 23.14 17.42
CA LEU A 15 -35.15 23.93 16.94
C LEU A 15 -34.20 24.18 18.11
N SER A 16 -32.90 23.93 17.91
CA SER A 16 -31.88 24.23 18.92
C SER A 16 -31.82 25.74 19.17
N ARG A 17 -31.40 26.17 20.37
CA ARG A 17 -31.33 27.61 20.72
C ARG A 17 -30.49 28.42 19.74
N SER A 18 -29.46 27.82 19.13
CA SER A 18 -28.63 28.47 18.11
C SER A 18 -29.37 28.59 16.76
N GLN A 19 -30.15 27.58 16.36
CA GLN A 19 -30.99 27.65 15.16
C GLN A 19 -32.08 28.71 15.29
N LEU A 20 -32.67 28.82 16.48
CA LEU A 20 -33.67 29.84 16.79
C LEU A 20 -33.05 31.24 16.72
N MET A 21 -31.82 31.42 17.22
CA MET A 21 -31.07 32.68 17.14
C MET A 21 -30.72 33.09 15.69
N TRP A 22 -30.33 32.14 14.83
CA TRP A 22 -30.04 32.44 13.43
C TRP A 22 -31.31 32.71 12.61
N ALA A 23 -32.40 31.98 12.88
CA ALA A 23 -33.69 32.21 12.23
C ALA A 23 -34.29 33.57 12.62
N THR A 24 -34.22 33.95 13.91
CA THR A 24 -34.68 35.28 14.35
C THR A 24 -33.83 36.39 13.76
N LEU A 25 -32.50 36.21 13.68
CA LEU A 25 -31.63 37.17 13.01
C LEU A 25 -31.98 37.35 11.52
N GLY A 26 -32.25 36.25 10.81
CA GLY A 26 -32.69 36.29 9.40
C GLY A 26 -34.03 37.01 9.22
N VAL A 27 -34.99 36.79 10.12
CA VAL A 27 -36.28 37.50 10.11
C VAL A 27 -36.12 38.99 10.42
N VAL A 28 -35.27 39.37 11.38
CA VAL A 28 -34.96 40.77 11.68
C VAL A 28 -34.34 41.47 10.47
N VAL A 29 -33.38 40.82 9.80
CA VAL A 29 -32.78 41.34 8.56
C VAL A 29 -33.85 41.51 7.46
N ALA A 30 -34.76 40.54 7.29
CA ALA A 30 -35.85 40.63 6.31
C ALA A 30 -36.84 41.78 6.62
N ILE A 31 -37.17 42.00 7.88
CA ILE A 31 -38.05 43.11 8.31
C ILE A 31 -37.34 44.46 8.07
N VAL A 32 -36.04 44.56 8.34
CA VAL A 32 -35.26 45.77 8.05
C VAL A 32 -35.19 46.04 6.54
N ILE A 33 -35.03 45.01 5.70
CA ILE A 33 -35.12 45.13 4.24
C ILE A 33 -36.50 45.65 3.82
N ALA A 34 -37.57 45.06 4.36
CA ALA A 34 -38.94 45.46 4.04
C ALA A 34 -39.24 46.91 4.48
N ALA A 35 -38.77 47.32 5.67
CA ALA A 35 -38.95 48.67 6.19
C ALA A 35 -38.15 49.71 5.39
N LEU A 36 -36.89 49.41 5.03
CA LEU A 36 -36.06 50.26 4.17
C LEU A 36 -36.58 50.34 2.73
N ALA A 37 -37.18 49.26 2.23
CA ALA A 37 -37.84 49.25 0.92
C ALA A 37 -39.13 50.06 0.92
N PHE A 38 -39.89 50.07 2.03
CA PHE A 38 -41.15 50.80 2.14
C PHE A 38 -40.97 52.29 2.42
N SER A 39 -39.98 52.68 3.23
CA SER A 39 -39.74 54.09 3.59
C SER A 39 -39.16 54.93 2.45
N ASN A 40 -38.56 54.30 1.44
CA ASN A 40 -37.78 54.98 0.40
C ASN A 40 -38.28 54.76 -1.04
N LEU A 41 -39.59 54.53 -1.22
CA LEU A 41 -40.22 54.24 -2.51
C LEU A 41 -40.07 55.33 -3.59
N ARG A 42 -39.43 56.47 -3.31
CA ARG A 42 -39.20 57.53 -4.31
C ARG A 42 -37.75 58.02 -4.46
N GLU A 43 -36.90 57.88 -3.44
CA GLU A 43 -35.57 58.50 -3.42
C GLU A 43 -34.42 57.49 -3.67
N VAL A 44 -34.62 56.21 -3.35
CA VAL A 44 -33.66 55.12 -3.64
C VAL A 44 -33.77 54.64 -5.11
N TYR A 45 -34.69 55.19 -5.90
CA TYR A 45 -34.86 54.76 -7.30
C TYR A 45 -33.68 55.18 -8.22
N ASN A 46 -32.82 56.11 -7.83
CA ASN A 46 -31.92 56.77 -8.80
C ASN A 46 -30.41 56.72 -8.57
N SER A 47 -29.86 56.10 -7.50
CA SER A 47 -28.37 56.10 -7.35
C SER A 47 -27.70 54.72 -7.29
N GLN A 48 -28.03 53.77 -6.40
CA GLN A 48 -27.35 52.45 -6.36
C GLN A 48 -28.22 51.33 -5.77
N LYS A 49 -29.20 50.84 -6.54
CA LYS A 49 -30.20 49.83 -6.11
C LYS A 49 -29.66 48.44 -5.84
N ASP A 50 -28.72 47.97 -6.65
CA ASP A 50 -28.43 46.54 -6.71
C ASP A 50 -27.48 46.08 -5.60
N PHE A 51 -26.66 46.99 -5.07
CA PHE A 51 -25.66 46.63 -4.07
C PHE A 51 -26.26 46.40 -2.68
N VAL A 52 -27.12 47.30 -2.19
CA VAL A 52 -27.62 47.20 -0.80
C VAL A 52 -28.70 46.12 -0.66
N VAL A 53 -29.64 46.05 -1.61
CA VAL A 53 -30.67 44.99 -1.64
C VAL A 53 -30.01 43.64 -1.92
N GLY A 54 -29.05 43.59 -2.84
CA GLY A 54 -28.28 42.38 -3.14
C GLY A 54 -27.44 41.88 -1.96
N LEU A 55 -26.77 42.77 -1.23
CA LEU A 55 -25.96 42.40 -0.06
C LEU A 55 -26.84 41.88 1.08
N LEU A 56 -27.98 42.53 1.35
CA LEU A 56 -28.90 42.12 2.42
C LEU A 56 -29.67 40.84 2.06
N ALA A 57 -30.06 40.67 0.80
CA ALA A 57 -30.65 39.41 0.31
C ALA A 57 -29.64 38.26 0.33
N SER A 58 -28.37 38.53 0.01
CA SER A 58 -27.28 37.55 0.12
C SER A 58 -27.01 37.20 1.58
N LEU A 59 -27.06 38.16 2.51
CA LEU A 59 -26.90 37.92 3.94
C LEU A 59 -28.05 37.07 4.50
N ALA A 60 -29.29 37.39 4.11
CA ALA A 60 -30.47 36.60 4.46
C ALA A 60 -30.37 35.19 3.88
N GLY A 61 -29.96 35.07 2.61
CA GLY A 61 -29.68 33.79 1.94
C GLY A 61 -28.65 32.97 2.71
N VAL A 62 -27.50 33.54 3.08
CA VAL A 62 -26.47 32.85 3.87
C VAL A 62 -26.98 32.44 5.25
N CYS A 63 -27.75 33.30 5.94
CA CYS A 63 -28.32 32.97 7.25
C CYS A 63 -29.34 31.83 7.17
N PHE A 64 -30.22 31.83 6.16
CA PHE A 64 -31.17 30.74 5.94
C PHE A 64 -30.50 29.47 5.44
N THR A 65 -29.55 29.56 4.51
CA THR A 65 -28.74 28.42 4.07
C THR A 65 -27.97 27.82 5.25
N ARG A 66 -27.41 28.61 6.17
CA ARG A 66 -26.77 28.07 7.39
C ARG A 66 -27.77 27.49 8.38
N ALA A 67 -28.96 28.07 8.52
CA ALA A 67 -30.00 27.57 9.40
C ALA A 67 -30.59 26.24 8.90
N PHE A 68 -30.63 26.02 7.58
CA PHE A 68 -31.23 24.83 6.95
C PHE A 68 -30.23 23.80 6.37
N SER A 69 -28.95 24.14 6.18
CA SER A 69 -27.91 23.23 5.63
C SER A 69 -27.65 22.04 6.53
N ARG A 70 -27.61 22.23 7.85
CA ARG A 70 -27.30 21.13 8.78
C ARG A 70 -28.42 20.11 8.91
N THR A 71 -29.69 20.47 8.73
CA THR A 71 -30.78 19.51 8.88
C THR A 71 -30.92 18.53 7.71
N ASN A 72 -30.52 18.91 6.50
CA ASN A 72 -30.60 18.02 5.33
C ASN A 72 -29.29 17.29 5.04
N GLU A 73 -28.12 17.92 5.23
CA GLU A 73 -26.85 17.20 5.15
C GLU A 73 -26.67 16.25 6.34
N ASP A 74 -26.98 16.65 7.58
CA ASP A 74 -26.85 15.73 8.71
C ASP A 74 -27.95 14.66 8.69
N ALA A 75 -29.13 14.91 8.10
CA ALA A 75 -30.14 13.86 7.90
C ALA A 75 -29.81 12.92 6.73
N ALA A 76 -29.23 13.42 5.63
CA ALA A 76 -28.74 12.59 4.53
C ALA A 76 -27.50 11.80 4.94
N LEU A 77 -26.57 12.41 5.69
CA LEU A 77 -25.42 11.74 6.28
C LEU A 77 -25.83 10.79 7.42
N ASP A 78 -26.83 11.09 8.25
CA ASP A 78 -27.40 10.14 9.22
C ASP A 78 -28.12 8.99 8.53
N LEU A 79 -28.82 9.22 7.41
CA LEU A 79 -29.45 8.16 6.60
C LEU A 79 -28.41 7.25 5.95
N ILE A 80 -27.31 7.82 5.45
CA ILE A 80 -26.18 7.06 4.90
C ILE A 80 -25.39 6.34 6.02
N ARG A 81 -25.25 6.95 7.20
CA ARG A 81 -24.46 6.39 8.33
C ARG A 81 -25.21 5.39 9.19
N ARG A 82 -26.55 5.45 9.31
CA ARG A 82 -27.31 4.59 10.24
C ARG A 82 -27.76 3.25 9.66
N ALA A 83 -27.82 3.12 8.34
CA ALA A 83 -27.88 1.88 7.57
C ALA A 83 -28.37 2.27 6.18
N PRO A 84 -27.64 2.02 5.09
CA PRO A 84 -28.28 2.07 3.78
C PRO A 84 -29.40 1.01 3.81
N PRO A 85 -30.67 1.34 3.54
CA PRO A 85 -31.65 0.29 3.31
C PRO A 85 -31.12 -0.47 2.09
N GLY A 86 -30.78 -1.75 2.27
CA GLY A 86 -30.08 -2.62 1.30
C GLY A 86 -30.17 -2.17 -0.17
N PRO A 87 -31.37 -2.06 -0.76
CA PRO A 87 -31.54 -1.72 -2.17
C PRO A 87 -31.05 -0.31 -2.59
N VAL A 88 -31.02 0.69 -1.71
CA VAL A 88 -30.55 2.05 -2.04
C VAL A 88 -29.02 2.13 -2.01
N GLY A 89 -28.39 1.45 -1.05
CA GLY A 89 -26.93 1.33 -1.01
C GLY A 89 -26.41 0.57 -2.23
N GLU A 90 -27.04 -0.58 -2.52
CA GLU A 90 -26.73 -1.38 -3.72
C GLU A 90 -26.91 -0.58 -5.01
N ALA A 91 -28.01 0.16 -5.16
CA ALA A 91 -28.23 0.99 -6.35
C ALA A 91 -27.23 2.14 -6.49
N LEU A 92 -26.81 2.75 -5.37
CA LEU A 92 -25.81 3.81 -5.38
C LEU A 92 -24.42 3.27 -5.75
N ASP A 93 -24.03 2.13 -5.17
CA ASP A 93 -22.80 1.42 -5.50
C ASP A 93 -22.78 1.01 -6.97
N ASP A 94 -23.92 0.55 -7.51
CA ASP A 94 -24.08 0.20 -8.91
C ASP A 94 -23.89 1.39 -9.86
N VAL A 95 -24.45 2.55 -9.51
CA VAL A 95 -24.31 3.79 -10.29
C VAL A 95 -22.86 4.29 -10.24
N VAL A 96 -22.23 4.25 -9.06
CA VAL A 96 -20.82 4.61 -8.91
C VAL A 96 -19.95 3.66 -9.72
N ARG A 97 -20.19 2.35 -9.64
CA ARG A 97 -19.44 1.34 -10.38
C ARG A 97 -19.57 1.52 -11.90
N ARG A 98 -20.78 1.73 -12.41
CA ARG A 98 -21.01 2.02 -13.84
C ARG A 98 -20.32 3.31 -14.29
N ARG A 99 -20.28 4.33 -13.43
CA ARG A 99 -19.54 5.56 -13.72
C ARG A 99 -18.04 5.32 -13.78
N LEU A 100 -17.47 4.63 -12.80
CA LEU A 100 -16.05 4.28 -12.78
C LEU A 100 -15.65 3.41 -13.98
N ASP A 101 -16.52 2.50 -14.39
CA ASP A 101 -16.33 1.66 -15.58
C ASP A 101 -16.35 2.48 -16.86
N ARG A 102 -17.37 3.32 -17.05
CA ARG A 102 -17.47 4.24 -18.19
C ARG A 102 -16.29 5.21 -18.26
N ASP A 103 -15.83 5.70 -17.11
CA ASP A 103 -14.69 6.61 -17.02
C ASP A 103 -13.34 5.85 -17.16
N GLY A 104 -13.36 4.53 -17.41
CA GLY A 104 -12.19 3.70 -17.73
C GLY A 104 -11.29 3.37 -16.53
N VAL A 105 -11.77 3.57 -15.30
CA VAL A 105 -10.94 3.44 -14.09
C VAL A 105 -10.46 2.01 -13.87
N PHE A 106 -11.33 1.01 -14.06
CA PHE A 106 -10.96 -0.40 -13.89
C PHE A 106 -9.94 -0.85 -14.94
N GLU A 107 -10.11 -0.42 -16.19
CA GLU A 107 -9.14 -0.67 -17.26
C GLU A 107 -7.79 -0.01 -16.96
N GLY A 108 -7.81 1.26 -16.52
CA GLY A 108 -6.59 1.99 -16.15
C GLY A 108 -5.82 1.33 -15.01
N ILE A 109 -6.51 0.83 -13.98
CA ILE A 109 -5.87 0.09 -12.89
C ILE A 109 -5.30 -1.24 -13.37
N ALA A 110 -6.03 -2.00 -14.20
CA ALA A 110 -5.55 -3.27 -14.74
C ALA A 110 -4.30 -3.07 -15.64
N LEU A 111 -4.28 -2.02 -16.46
CA LEU A 111 -3.12 -1.65 -17.26
C LEU A 111 -1.93 -1.22 -16.38
N LEU A 112 -2.17 -0.50 -15.30
CA LEU A 112 -1.13 -0.13 -14.33
C LEU A 112 -0.54 -1.37 -13.66
N GLU A 113 -1.37 -2.28 -13.15
CA GLU A 113 -0.92 -3.55 -12.55
C GLU A 113 -0.01 -4.32 -13.51
N ARG A 114 -0.46 -4.52 -14.75
CA ARG A 114 0.31 -5.21 -15.80
C ARG A 114 1.63 -4.51 -16.12
N ASN A 115 1.64 -3.19 -16.24
CA ASN A 115 2.85 -2.44 -16.60
C ASN A 115 3.89 -2.47 -15.47
N VAL A 116 3.44 -2.38 -14.22
CA VAL A 116 4.33 -2.49 -13.04
C VAL A 116 4.89 -3.90 -12.92
N GLU A 117 4.07 -4.93 -13.18
CA GLU A 117 4.50 -6.32 -13.24
C GLU A 117 5.60 -6.52 -14.30
N ALA A 118 5.35 -6.11 -15.54
CA ALA A 118 6.33 -6.20 -16.62
C ALA A 118 7.61 -5.39 -16.36
N ALA A 119 7.51 -4.26 -15.67
CA ALA A 119 8.68 -3.47 -15.27
C ALA A 119 9.53 -4.21 -14.23
N GLN A 120 8.90 -4.85 -13.24
CA GLN A 120 9.62 -5.65 -12.24
C GLN A 120 10.27 -6.90 -12.86
N ASP A 121 9.61 -7.58 -13.80
CA ASP A 121 10.19 -8.74 -14.48
C ASP A 121 11.46 -8.35 -15.25
N ARG A 122 11.40 -7.27 -16.03
CA ARG A 122 12.55 -6.75 -16.78
C ARG A 122 13.70 -6.31 -15.88
N LEU A 123 13.40 -5.66 -14.75
CA LEU A 123 14.42 -5.26 -13.78
C LEU A 123 15.04 -6.47 -13.08
N SER A 124 14.25 -7.50 -12.80
CA SER A 124 14.74 -8.74 -12.20
C SER A 124 15.65 -9.48 -13.18
N GLU A 125 15.26 -9.58 -14.45
CA GLU A 125 16.10 -10.15 -15.52
C GLU A 125 17.42 -9.38 -15.66
N TYR A 126 17.36 -8.04 -15.72
CA TYR A 126 18.56 -7.20 -15.75
C TYR A 126 19.45 -7.43 -14.53
N TYR A 127 18.88 -7.47 -13.33
CA TYR A 127 19.62 -7.73 -12.11
C TYR A 127 20.29 -9.11 -12.14
N HIS A 128 19.57 -10.15 -12.57
CA HIS A 128 20.12 -11.50 -12.70
C HIS A 128 21.29 -11.55 -13.68
N ALA A 129 21.18 -10.87 -14.83
CA ALA A 129 22.25 -10.79 -15.81
C ALA A 129 23.49 -10.05 -15.26
N GLN A 130 23.28 -8.94 -14.54
CA GLN A 130 24.38 -8.11 -14.03
C GLN A 130 24.98 -8.62 -12.71
N SER A 131 24.28 -9.48 -11.98
CA SER A 131 24.72 -10.01 -10.67
C SER A 131 26.08 -10.73 -10.69
N GLN A 132 26.51 -11.21 -11.86
CA GLN A 132 27.81 -11.87 -12.06
C GLN A 132 28.96 -10.88 -12.34
N VAL A 133 28.67 -9.60 -12.56
CA VAL A 133 29.71 -8.58 -12.77
C VAL A 133 30.24 -8.15 -11.40
N LEU A 134 31.56 -8.26 -11.19
CA LEU A 134 32.20 -8.12 -9.88
C LEU A 134 31.93 -6.76 -9.19
N ASP A 135 31.81 -5.68 -9.95
CA ASP A 135 31.58 -4.32 -9.45
C ASP A 135 30.10 -3.91 -9.41
N PHE A 136 29.19 -4.79 -9.84
CA PHE A 136 27.74 -4.53 -9.85
C PHE A 136 27.19 -4.18 -8.46
N TYR A 137 27.85 -4.64 -7.39
CA TYR A 137 27.48 -4.30 -6.01
C TYR A 137 27.39 -2.80 -5.74
N ARG A 138 28.09 -1.97 -6.51
CA ARG A 138 28.04 -0.51 -6.41
C ARG A 138 26.71 0.07 -6.90
N HIS A 139 26.05 -0.63 -7.83
CA HIS A 139 24.78 -0.23 -8.44
C HIS A 139 23.57 -0.99 -7.86
N ALA A 140 23.80 -2.18 -7.29
CA ALA A 140 22.76 -3.02 -6.70
C ALA A 140 21.86 -2.29 -5.67
N PRO A 141 22.36 -1.42 -4.77
CA PRO A 141 21.50 -0.70 -3.82
C PRO A 141 20.44 0.18 -4.49
N LEU A 142 20.79 0.87 -5.58
CA LEU A 142 19.85 1.71 -6.31
C LEU A 142 18.73 0.88 -6.95
N LEU A 143 19.09 -0.25 -7.57
CA LEU A 143 18.12 -1.16 -8.16
C LEU A 143 17.16 -1.75 -7.12
N ARG A 144 17.65 -2.07 -5.91
CA ARG A 144 16.80 -2.54 -4.81
C ARG A 144 15.76 -1.51 -4.39
N VAL A 145 16.15 -0.23 -4.32
CA VAL A 145 15.20 0.86 -4.03
C VAL A 145 14.11 0.91 -5.10
N VAL A 146 14.49 0.86 -6.38
CA VAL A 146 13.54 0.87 -7.50
C VAL A 146 12.59 -0.33 -7.45
N VAL A 147 13.10 -1.54 -7.20
CA VAL A 147 12.28 -2.76 -7.07
C VAL A 147 11.30 -2.63 -5.91
N SER A 148 11.76 -2.16 -4.75
CA SER A 148 10.91 -1.93 -3.57
C SER A 148 9.82 -0.89 -3.83
N ASP A 149 10.12 0.19 -4.55
CA ASP A 149 9.13 1.22 -4.87
C ASP A 149 8.10 0.70 -5.87
N LEU A 150 8.51 -0.09 -6.87
CA LEU A 150 7.58 -0.77 -7.76
C LEU A 150 6.66 -1.75 -7.01
N ASP A 151 7.16 -2.42 -5.97
CA ASP A 151 6.34 -3.31 -5.14
C ASP A 151 5.24 -2.53 -4.41
N LYS A 152 5.59 -1.39 -3.81
CA LYS A 152 4.61 -0.49 -3.17
C LYS A 152 3.59 0.04 -4.17
N VAL A 153 4.02 0.43 -5.37
CA VAL A 153 3.10 0.89 -6.43
C VAL A 153 2.13 -0.21 -6.81
N PHE A 154 2.63 -1.45 -6.97
CA PHE A 154 1.79 -2.61 -7.26
C PHE A 154 0.79 -2.88 -6.13
N ALA A 155 1.24 -2.88 -4.88
CA ALA A 155 0.40 -3.09 -3.71
C ALA A 155 -0.70 -2.02 -3.59
N ASN A 156 -0.38 -0.76 -3.91
CA ASN A 156 -1.35 0.33 -3.97
C ASN A 156 -2.39 0.11 -5.07
N ALA A 157 -1.98 -0.32 -6.26
CA ALA A 157 -2.89 -0.63 -7.36
C ALA A 157 -3.86 -1.79 -7.00
N VAL A 158 -3.33 -2.86 -6.41
CA VAL A 158 -4.13 -4.01 -5.94
C VAL A 158 -5.10 -3.58 -4.83
N THR A 159 -4.64 -2.76 -3.88
CA THR A 159 -5.47 -2.23 -2.78
C THR A 159 -6.60 -1.36 -3.32
N LEU A 160 -6.30 -0.48 -4.28
CA LEU A 160 -7.29 0.36 -4.95
C LEU A 160 -8.31 -0.49 -5.71
N ARG A 161 -7.87 -1.49 -6.48
CA ARG A 161 -8.77 -2.41 -7.19
C ARG A 161 -9.70 -3.15 -6.23
N ARG A 162 -9.19 -3.64 -5.09
CA ARG A 162 -9.99 -4.31 -4.05
C ARG A 162 -11.03 -3.37 -3.45
N ALA A 163 -10.63 -2.14 -3.12
CA ALA A 163 -11.54 -1.13 -2.56
C ALA A 163 -12.67 -0.77 -3.53
N LEU A 164 -12.39 -0.70 -4.84
CA LEU A 164 -13.37 -0.32 -5.86
C LEU A 164 -14.25 -1.47 -6.34
N SER A 165 -13.74 -2.71 -6.34
CA SER A 165 -14.47 -3.85 -6.92
C SER A 165 -15.42 -4.52 -5.94
N GLY A 166 -15.27 -4.26 -4.62
CA GLY A 166 -16.04 -4.90 -3.53
C GLY A 166 -15.76 -6.40 -3.36
N THR A 167 -15.23 -7.05 -4.40
CA THR A 167 -14.69 -8.40 -4.36
C THR A 167 -13.31 -8.35 -3.73
N GLY A 168 -13.18 -8.95 -2.55
CA GLY A 168 -11.89 -9.36 -2.00
C GLY A 168 -11.25 -10.34 -2.97
N GLY A 169 -10.56 -9.83 -3.99
CA GLY A 169 -9.71 -10.65 -4.84
C GLY A 169 -8.72 -11.36 -3.94
N PRO A 170 -8.54 -12.68 -4.09
CA PRO A 170 -7.77 -13.47 -3.14
C PRO A 170 -6.38 -12.82 -2.95
N GLU A 171 -6.00 -12.56 -1.70
CA GLU A 171 -4.57 -12.61 -1.37
C GLU A 171 -4.15 -14.01 -1.76
N ARG A 172 -3.47 -14.15 -2.91
CA ARG A 172 -3.09 -15.46 -3.45
C ARG A 172 -2.24 -16.20 -2.43
N TYR A 173 -1.35 -15.48 -1.77
CA TYR A 173 -0.49 -15.99 -0.71
C TYR A 173 -0.38 -14.96 0.41
N ARG A 174 -0.53 -15.40 1.66
CA ARG A 174 -0.34 -14.58 2.85
C ARG A 174 0.57 -15.33 3.80
N LEU A 175 1.67 -14.71 4.20
CA LEU A 175 2.58 -15.26 5.20
C LEU A 175 2.04 -14.98 6.60
N ASP A 176 2.23 -15.93 7.51
CA ASP A 176 1.98 -15.70 8.93
C ASP A 176 2.91 -14.57 9.44
N PRO A 177 2.44 -13.65 10.30
CA PRO A 177 3.28 -12.59 10.84
C PRO A 177 4.57 -13.07 11.51
N GLU A 178 4.53 -14.24 12.18
CA GLU A 178 5.70 -14.82 12.83
C GLU A 178 6.75 -15.24 11.79
N GLU A 179 6.32 -15.94 10.74
CA GLU A 179 7.19 -16.38 9.64
C GLU A 179 7.73 -15.19 8.84
N ARG A 180 6.89 -14.17 8.61
CA ARG A 180 7.32 -12.92 7.99
C ARG A 180 8.42 -12.24 8.82
N GLN A 181 8.29 -12.22 10.14
CA GLN A 181 9.30 -11.65 11.02
C GLN A 181 10.62 -12.45 11.00
N LYS A 182 10.55 -13.79 10.94
CA LYS A 182 11.72 -14.66 10.76
C LYS A 182 12.44 -14.33 9.45
N LEU A 183 11.70 -14.27 8.34
CA LEU A 183 12.23 -13.93 7.02
C LEU A 183 12.86 -12.53 6.97
N ILE A 184 12.29 -11.55 7.67
CA ILE A 184 12.89 -10.21 7.79
C ILE A 184 14.25 -10.27 8.50
N GLY A 185 14.36 -11.04 9.58
CA GLY A 185 15.61 -11.26 10.30
C GLY A 185 16.67 -11.90 9.41
N ILE A 186 16.31 -13.01 8.75
CA ILE A 186 17.20 -13.71 7.81
C ILE A 186 17.66 -12.79 6.68
N ARG A 187 16.75 -12.00 6.08
CA ARG A 187 17.10 -11.06 5.02
C ARG A 187 18.11 -10.02 5.49
N ARG A 188 17.94 -9.50 6.71
CA ARG A 188 18.90 -8.55 7.29
C ARG A 188 20.28 -9.19 7.38
N ASP A 189 20.35 -10.40 7.93
CA ASP A 189 21.63 -11.09 8.14
C ASP A 189 22.28 -11.44 6.78
N LEU A 190 21.49 -11.84 5.78
CA LEU A 190 21.94 -12.04 4.39
C LEU A 190 22.47 -10.74 3.76
N ARG A 191 21.82 -9.60 3.99
CA ARG A 191 22.28 -8.28 3.53
C ARG A 191 23.62 -7.91 4.14
N GLU A 192 23.83 -8.21 5.42
CA GLU A 192 25.12 -8.01 6.06
C GLU A 192 26.19 -8.91 5.44
N SER A 193 25.88 -10.18 5.15
CA SER A 193 26.77 -11.10 4.45
C SER A 193 27.16 -10.58 3.05
N VAL A 194 26.21 -10.05 2.28
CA VAL A 194 26.49 -9.35 1.00
C VAL A 194 27.41 -8.15 1.20
N GLY A 195 27.21 -7.37 2.28
CA GLY A 195 28.11 -6.28 2.66
C GLY A 195 29.53 -6.77 2.92
N ARG A 196 29.68 -7.85 3.71
CA ARG A 196 30.97 -8.49 4.01
C ARG A 196 31.65 -9.02 2.74
N LYS A 197 30.89 -9.55 1.79
CA LYS A 197 31.38 -9.94 0.47
C LYS A 197 32.01 -8.77 -0.30
N ASN A 198 31.44 -7.57 -0.20
CA ASN A 198 32.01 -6.38 -0.84
C ASN A 198 33.34 -6.00 -0.20
N THR A 199 33.41 -6.03 1.12
CA THR A 199 34.66 -5.82 1.86
C THR A 199 35.71 -6.87 1.53
N ALA A 200 35.32 -8.15 1.41
CA ALA A 200 36.22 -9.23 1.03
C ALA A 200 36.78 -9.02 -0.38
N TYR A 201 35.93 -8.66 -1.35
CA TYR A 201 36.35 -8.29 -2.70
C TYR A 201 37.38 -7.16 -2.69
N GLU A 202 37.12 -6.07 -1.95
CA GLU A 202 38.02 -4.92 -1.90
C GLU A 202 39.36 -5.23 -1.20
N ALA A 203 39.38 -6.18 -0.28
CA ALA A 203 40.61 -6.66 0.35
C ALA A 203 41.42 -7.55 -0.61
N LEU A 204 40.76 -8.50 -1.27
CA LEU A 204 41.36 -9.45 -2.20
C LEU A 204 41.84 -8.80 -3.50
N ALA A 205 41.12 -7.80 -4.00
CA ALA A 205 41.52 -7.06 -5.22
C ALA A 205 42.82 -6.23 -5.04
N ARG A 206 43.31 -6.07 -3.81
CA ARG A 206 44.59 -5.41 -3.52
C ARG A 206 45.75 -6.39 -3.38
N THR A 207 45.50 -7.69 -3.53
CA THR A 207 46.52 -8.73 -3.43
C THR A 207 46.71 -9.40 -4.79
N ASP A 208 47.91 -9.93 -5.02
CA ASP A 208 48.21 -10.75 -6.20
C ASP A 208 47.88 -12.24 -5.97
N ALA A 209 47.20 -12.55 -4.86
CA ALA A 209 46.93 -13.93 -4.42
C ALA A 209 45.78 -14.60 -5.19
N VAL A 210 44.98 -13.84 -5.96
CA VAL A 210 43.78 -14.33 -6.61
C VAL A 210 43.99 -14.42 -8.12
N GLY A 211 44.04 -15.65 -8.63
CA GLY A 211 44.11 -15.91 -10.07
C GLY A 211 42.79 -15.63 -10.81
N PRO A 212 42.81 -15.51 -12.14
CA PRO A 212 41.61 -15.25 -12.95
C PRO A 212 40.48 -16.26 -12.73
N GLU A 213 40.80 -17.55 -12.64
CA GLU A 213 39.82 -18.63 -12.43
C GLU A 213 39.13 -18.51 -11.06
N ALA A 214 39.87 -18.10 -10.02
CA ALA A 214 39.30 -17.84 -8.71
C ALA A 214 38.35 -16.62 -8.75
N TRP A 215 38.69 -15.58 -9.52
CA TRP A 215 37.78 -14.44 -9.72
C TRP A 215 36.48 -14.83 -10.40
N ASP A 216 36.52 -15.74 -11.37
CA ASP A 216 35.31 -16.26 -12.01
C ASP A 216 34.40 -17.00 -11.01
N VAL A 217 34.98 -17.83 -10.14
CA VAL A 217 34.23 -18.51 -9.06
C VAL A 217 33.62 -17.49 -8.10
N PHE A 218 34.38 -16.48 -7.70
CA PHE A 218 33.92 -15.41 -6.82
C PHE A 218 32.77 -14.60 -7.45
N ALA A 219 32.86 -14.32 -8.76
CA ALA A 219 31.84 -13.62 -9.52
C ALA A 219 30.53 -14.41 -9.55
N VAL A 220 30.59 -15.72 -9.81
CA VAL A 220 29.40 -16.58 -9.82
C VAL A 220 28.80 -16.69 -8.42
N MET A 221 29.62 -16.91 -7.39
CA MET A 221 29.20 -16.90 -5.98
C MET A 221 28.45 -15.60 -5.64
N THR A 222 29.01 -14.46 -6.04
CA THR A 222 28.38 -13.14 -5.84
C THR A 222 27.00 -13.09 -6.50
N GLY A 223 26.92 -13.58 -7.74
CA GLY A 223 25.67 -13.68 -8.48
C GLY A 223 24.61 -14.48 -7.72
N ASP A 224 24.97 -15.64 -7.18
CA ASP A 224 24.02 -16.49 -6.45
C ASP A 224 23.52 -15.84 -5.15
N VAL A 225 24.40 -15.22 -4.37
CA VAL A 225 24.00 -14.53 -3.12
C VAL A 225 23.04 -13.38 -3.44
N LEU A 226 23.33 -12.61 -4.49
CA LEU A 226 22.48 -11.50 -4.91
C LEU A 226 21.13 -11.98 -5.47
N LYS A 227 21.10 -13.12 -6.17
CA LYS A 227 19.87 -13.78 -6.64
C LYS A 227 19.02 -14.27 -5.48
N ALA A 228 19.64 -14.91 -4.48
CA ALA A 228 18.97 -15.33 -3.26
C ALA A 228 18.36 -14.15 -2.50
N GLU A 229 19.09 -13.03 -2.39
CA GLU A 229 18.58 -11.84 -1.72
C GLU A 229 17.31 -11.29 -2.39
N ILE A 230 17.29 -11.21 -3.72
CA ILE A 230 16.10 -10.77 -4.47
C ILE A 230 14.94 -11.76 -4.32
N ALA A 231 15.21 -13.06 -4.42
CA ALA A 231 14.16 -14.08 -4.24
C ALA A 231 13.53 -13.99 -2.84
N LEU A 232 14.34 -13.78 -1.81
CA LEU A 232 13.89 -13.55 -0.45
C LEU A 232 13.12 -12.23 -0.29
N GLU A 233 13.49 -11.18 -1.02
CA GLU A 233 12.74 -9.93 -1.06
C GLU A 233 11.35 -10.12 -1.69
N GLY A 234 11.24 -10.95 -2.73
CA GLY A 234 9.96 -11.35 -3.33
C GLY A 234 8.98 -12.03 -2.36
N LEU A 235 9.49 -12.75 -1.36
CA LEU A 235 8.67 -13.34 -0.28
C LEU A 235 8.15 -12.29 0.70
N LEU A 236 8.85 -11.16 0.84
CA LEU A 236 8.55 -10.11 1.81
C LEU A 236 7.75 -8.94 1.22
N CYS A 237 7.51 -8.97 -0.09
CA CYS A 237 6.65 -8.05 -0.82
C CYS A 237 5.28 -7.90 -0.13
N ASP A 238 4.70 -6.71 -0.24
CA ASP A 238 3.35 -6.44 0.26
C ASP A 238 2.30 -7.27 -0.50
N HIS A 239 2.63 -7.68 -1.72
CA HIS A 239 1.89 -8.67 -2.48
C HIS A 239 2.78 -9.81 -2.98
N VAL A 240 2.68 -10.98 -2.35
CA VAL A 240 3.44 -12.17 -2.77
C VAL A 240 2.83 -12.76 -4.04
N ARG A 241 3.60 -12.74 -5.12
CA ARG A 241 3.15 -13.07 -6.49
C ARG A 241 3.21 -14.56 -6.83
N PHE A 242 4.26 -15.21 -6.35
CA PHE A 242 4.57 -16.61 -6.62
C PHE A 242 4.29 -17.48 -5.39
N PRO A 243 4.13 -18.80 -5.55
CA PRO A 243 4.04 -19.70 -4.42
C PRO A 243 5.22 -19.48 -3.45
N PRO A 244 4.96 -19.18 -2.17
CA PRO A 244 6.02 -18.92 -1.20
C PRO A 244 7.00 -20.08 -1.10
N GLU A 245 6.50 -21.32 -1.16
CA GLU A 245 7.32 -22.52 -1.04
C GLU A 245 8.33 -22.66 -2.18
N GLU A 246 7.91 -22.42 -3.43
CA GLU A 246 8.79 -22.46 -4.61
C GLU A 246 9.84 -21.35 -4.56
N THR A 247 9.43 -20.16 -4.12
CA THR A 247 10.35 -19.01 -3.98
C THR A 247 11.36 -19.25 -2.85
N LEU A 248 10.93 -19.84 -1.73
CA LEU A 248 11.81 -20.21 -0.62
C LEU A 248 12.80 -21.29 -1.04
N ARG A 249 12.33 -22.33 -1.74
CA ARG A 249 13.18 -23.39 -2.29
C ARG A 249 14.25 -22.82 -3.22
N SER A 250 13.85 -21.97 -4.16
CA SER A 250 14.78 -21.27 -5.06
C SER A 250 15.80 -20.42 -4.30
N THR A 251 15.36 -19.72 -3.26
CA THR A 251 16.24 -18.92 -2.37
C THR A 251 17.29 -19.81 -1.71
N VAL A 252 16.88 -20.95 -1.15
CA VAL A 252 17.78 -21.92 -0.51
C VAL A 252 18.76 -22.51 -1.53
N ASP A 253 18.30 -22.89 -2.71
CA ASP A 253 19.14 -23.46 -3.77
C ASP A 253 20.24 -22.48 -4.22
N TYR A 254 19.91 -21.20 -4.37
CA TYR A 254 20.90 -20.16 -4.65
C TYR A 254 21.93 -20.02 -3.52
N LEU A 255 21.51 -20.03 -2.26
CA LEU A 255 22.45 -19.92 -1.14
C LEU A 255 23.33 -21.17 -0.99
N ASP A 256 22.80 -22.37 -1.23
CA ASP A 256 23.59 -23.60 -1.25
C ASP A 256 24.62 -23.61 -2.39
N ALA A 257 24.28 -23.05 -3.55
CA ALA A 257 25.21 -22.85 -4.65
C ALA A 257 26.29 -21.81 -4.29
N ALA A 258 25.89 -20.68 -3.70
CA ALA A 258 26.80 -19.65 -3.21
C ALA A 258 27.80 -20.21 -2.20
N ARG A 259 27.33 -20.98 -1.21
CA ARG A 259 28.18 -21.58 -0.17
C ARG A 259 29.23 -22.52 -0.77
N ARG A 260 28.80 -23.42 -1.67
CA ARG A 260 29.74 -24.34 -2.36
C ARG A 260 30.80 -23.58 -3.14
N ARG A 261 30.41 -22.55 -3.89
CA ARG A 261 31.36 -21.72 -4.65
C ARG A 261 32.26 -20.87 -3.75
N ALA A 262 31.78 -20.46 -2.57
CA ALA A 262 32.60 -19.78 -1.58
C ALA A 262 33.68 -20.72 -0.99
N GLU A 263 33.34 -21.98 -0.73
CA GLU A 263 34.31 -23.01 -0.32
C GLU A 263 35.32 -23.33 -1.43
N GLU A 264 34.87 -23.47 -2.69
CA GLU A 264 35.73 -23.64 -3.87
C GLU A 264 36.69 -22.46 -4.04
N PHE A 265 36.17 -21.23 -3.91
CA PHE A 265 36.98 -20.02 -3.97
C PHE A 265 38.05 -19.99 -2.89
N ARG A 266 37.67 -20.28 -1.62
CA ARG A 266 38.61 -20.36 -0.50
C ARG A 266 39.72 -21.39 -0.75
N ALA A 267 39.35 -22.56 -1.27
CA ALA A 267 40.32 -23.60 -1.62
C ALA A 267 41.27 -23.14 -2.74
N ALA A 268 40.77 -22.39 -3.73
CA ALA A 268 41.57 -21.90 -4.85
C ALA A 268 42.58 -20.80 -4.44
N ILE A 269 42.21 -19.91 -3.51
CA ILE A 269 43.11 -18.84 -3.05
C ILE A 269 44.04 -19.28 -1.91
N GLY A 270 43.74 -20.38 -1.22
CA GLY A 270 44.46 -20.84 -0.02
C GLY A 270 43.95 -20.17 1.25
N GLU A 271 43.89 -20.93 2.36
CA GLU A 271 43.31 -20.46 3.63
C GLU A 271 44.08 -19.27 4.21
N GLU A 272 45.40 -19.25 4.06
CA GLU A 272 46.27 -18.17 4.51
C GLU A 272 46.02 -16.84 3.79
N ASN A 273 45.43 -16.89 2.59
CA ASN A 273 45.10 -15.70 1.79
C ASN A 273 43.64 -15.28 1.96
N SER A 274 42.82 -16.08 2.66
CA SER A 274 41.42 -15.76 2.95
C SER A 274 41.32 -14.65 4.00
N PRO A 275 40.72 -13.48 3.68
CA PRO A 275 40.48 -12.45 4.68
C PRO A 275 39.47 -12.94 5.72
N MET A 276 39.66 -12.62 7.00
CA MET A 276 38.72 -12.97 8.07
C MET A 276 37.26 -12.58 7.76
N VAL A 277 37.05 -11.46 7.05
CA VAL A 277 35.69 -11.02 6.64
C VAL A 277 35.01 -11.99 5.67
N PHE A 278 35.78 -12.72 4.85
CA PHE A 278 35.28 -13.77 3.96
C PHE A 278 34.85 -15.01 4.74
N ASP A 279 35.60 -15.41 5.77
CA ASP A 279 35.21 -16.54 6.62
C ASP A 279 33.95 -16.25 7.44
N ILE A 280 33.79 -15.01 7.92
CA ILE A 280 32.55 -14.56 8.57
C ILE A 280 31.38 -14.64 7.59
N MET A 281 31.56 -14.17 6.35
CA MET A 281 30.54 -14.26 5.30
C MET A 281 30.09 -15.71 5.05
N LEU A 282 31.03 -16.66 4.99
CA LEU A 282 30.76 -18.10 4.85
C LEU A 282 29.92 -18.65 6.01
N ALA A 283 30.24 -18.26 7.25
CA ALA A 283 29.48 -18.64 8.43
C ALA A 283 28.05 -18.06 8.41
N ASP A 284 27.91 -16.80 8.01
CA ASP A 284 26.60 -16.14 7.86
C ASP A 284 25.73 -16.82 6.80
N LEU A 285 26.32 -17.18 5.65
CA LEU A 285 25.61 -17.92 4.59
C LEU A 285 25.08 -19.26 5.11
N SER A 286 25.92 -20.01 5.84
CA SER A 286 25.53 -21.29 6.43
C SER A 286 24.39 -21.13 7.44
N SER A 287 24.49 -20.12 8.30
CA SER A 287 23.44 -19.79 9.27
C SER A 287 22.13 -19.39 8.60
N ALA A 288 22.18 -18.58 7.53
CA ALA A 288 21.01 -18.16 6.77
C ALA A 288 20.32 -19.35 6.08
N ILE A 289 21.09 -20.27 5.47
CA ILE A 289 20.57 -21.50 4.87
C ILE A 289 19.83 -22.34 5.90
N ASP A 290 20.45 -22.59 7.05
CA ASP A 290 19.84 -23.38 8.13
C ASP A 290 18.59 -22.73 8.71
N ALA A 291 18.58 -21.39 8.80
CA ALA A 291 17.41 -20.64 9.24
C ALA A 291 16.27 -20.72 8.23
N LEU A 292 16.55 -20.57 6.93
CA LEU A 292 15.54 -20.64 5.87
C LEU A 292 14.90 -22.03 5.76
N ARG A 293 15.69 -23.10 5.93
CA ARG A 293 15.17 -24.48 5.93
C ARG A 293 14.21 -24.78 7.08
N ARG A 294 14.19 -23.95 8.13
CA ARG A 294 13.30 -24.06 9.29
C ARG A 294 12.07 -23.16 9.20
N VAL A 295 11.96 -22.33 8.15
CA VAL A 295 10.78 -21.52 7.90
C VAL A 295 9.66 -22.45 7.44
N ASP A 296 8.54 -22.39 8.14
CA ASP A 296 7.35 -23.16 7.81
C ASP A 296 6.43 -22.27 6.98
N LEU A 297 6.21 -22.63 5.71
CA LEU A 297 5.36 -21.85 4.81
C LEU A 297 4.01 -22.51 4.65
N PRO A 298 2.92 -21.74 4.53
CA PRO A 298 1.60 -22.34 4.32
C PRO A 298 1.58 -23.13 3.01
N ASP A 299 1.22 -24.41 3.07
CA ASP A 299 0.94 -25.24 1.90
C ASP A 299 -0.08 -24.55 0.99
N ALA A 300 0.14 -24.60 -0.32
CA ALA A 300 -0.79 -24.08 -1.32
C ALA A 300 -2.22 -24.65 -1.19
N ASP A 301 -2.37 -25.81 -0.54
CA ASP A 301 -3.62 -26.56 -0.41
C ASP A 301 -4.20 -26.65 1.02
N SER A 302 -3.60 -26.01 2.04
CA SER A 302 -4.12 -26.10 3.41
C SER A 302 -5.49 -25.41 3.54
N PRO A 303 -6.61 -26.15 3.75
CA PRO A 303 -7.91 -25.54 3.92
C PRO A 303 -7.89 -24.74 5.21
N ARG A 304 -8.38 -23.50 5.14
CA ARG A 304 -8.60 -22.60 6.28
C ARG A 304 -9.02 -23.40 7.51
N ARG A 305 -8.12 -23.60 8.48
CA ARG A 305 -8.51 -24.03 9.83
C ARG A 305 -9.28 -22.88 10.44
N GLY A 306 -10.59 -22.85 10.17
CA GLY A 306 -11.54 -22.06 10.93
C GLY A 306 -11.37 -22.45 12.39
N ARG A 307 -10.98 -21.49 13.21
CA ARG A 307 -11.10 -21.60 14.67
C ARG A 307 -12.57 -21.87 14.97
N SER A 308 -12.92 -23.14 15.17
CA SER A 308 -14.16 -23.51 15.81
C SER A 308 -14.09 -22.94 17.23
N ARG A 309 -14.78 -21.83 17.47
CA ARG A 309 -15.15 -21.43 18.82
C ARG A 309 -16.10 -22.52 19.33
N SER A 310 -15.56 -23.45 20.11
CA SER A 310 -16.38 -24.29 20.98
C SER A 310 -17.08 -23.38 21.99
N ARG A 311 -18.41 -23.51 22.04
CA ARG A 311 -19.28 -22.96 23.07
C ARG A 311 -18.94 -23.55 24.43
#